data_AF-A0A2E4EBV2-F1
#
_entry.id   AF-A0A2E4EBV2-F1
#
_cell.length_a   1.000
_cell.length_b   1.000
_cell.length_c   1.000
_cell.angle_alpha   90.00
_cell.angle_beta   90.00
_cell.angle_gamma   90.00
#
_symmetry.space_group_name_H-M   'P 1'
#
loop_
_entity.id
_entity.type
_entity.pdbx_description
1 polymer ?
#
loop_
_entity_poly.entity_id
_entity_poly.type
_entity_poly.pdbx_seq_one_letter_code
_entity_poly.pdbx_strand_id
1 'polypeptide(L)'
;MLTYYQAKNNVLKYSEFASIPKKRINIAGVPGAGKTTFICELSGRLSNEPLLYLSFGRENTKNAMSKLPGNVTALSFHAFSKRQMKIDSTRIAKRYTMNISSASLKKANISALSPAQIEAITLLMEDFCMSSQTLRQIPNILKASKYPTLSNEEFKKTVMSFTALWGAIWAEGSQLPVTHDMYLKRLSMVPVKVPYSRIFVDETQDLNDAMVSLVNNLAASNPDIQIVRLGDPCQQIFGFRGASAEFANSQFDFRLQRTHRFGWRLSQLCNALMTDHRVGYYTEIIAESDKTEVYKTPTIKHLTSMIKNGRKITYIARYNASLFTLIKHLAEHGITYSALGDSHHQEMKYYRSLYQLMQGKRFRSGTFANQSYRSFANTAIQHDDRQALLACQFVESVGENGEELFDKLEKLYVDKKQAQVLLTTIHQAKGMEFRHLVVSGDLPECFDNDSQKILPTTREDLHLIYTAITRAKESITLPKSLFKYYEKAVLKLR
;
A
#
# COMPACT_ATOMS: atom_id res chain seq x y z
N MET A 1 0.57 -21.43 -26.32
CA MET A 1 1.82 -21.15 -25.56
C MET A 1 1.45 -21.23 -24.09
N LEU A 2 1.64 -22.41 -23.49
CA LEU A 2 1.18 -22.75 -22.13
C LEU A 2 2.04 -22.03 -21.09
N THR A 3 1.43 -21.21 -20.22
CA THR A 3 2.17 -20.54 -19.14
C THR A 3 2.21 -21.45 -17.92
N TYR A 4 3.41 -21.77 -17.48
CA TYR A 4 3.74 -22.77 -16.48
C TYR A 4 3.19 -22.42 -15.08
N TYR A 5 2.29 -23.24 -14.55
CA TYR A 5 1.96 -23.31 -13.13
C TYR A 5 2.46 -24.65 -12.58
N GLN A 6 3.61 -24.65 -11.93
CA GLN A 6 4.10 -25.84 -11.22
C GLN A 6 4.51 -25.39 -9.81
N ALA A 7 3.82 -25.91 -8.80
CA ALA A 7 4.49 -26.33 -7.57
C ALA A 7 5.24 -27.63 -7.91
N LYS A 8 6.38 -27.91 -7.27
CA LYS A 8 7.20 -29.13 -7.50
C LYS A 8 6.32 -30.35 -7.86
N ASN A 9 6.50 -30.86 -9.08
CA ASN A 9 5.95 -32.11 -9.61
C ASN A 9 4.44 -32.31 -9.80
N ASN A 10 3.57 -31.31 -9.63
CA ASN A 10 2.21 -31.38 -10.17
C ASN A 10 1.79 -30.02 -10.71
N VAL A 11 1.49 -29.97 -12.01
CA VAL A 11 0.51 -29.00 -12.51
C VAL A 11 -0.71 -29.21 -11.63
N LEU A 12 -1.19 -28.20 -10.91
CA LEU A 12 -2.52 -28.24 -10.31
C LEU A 12 -3.47 -28.44 -11.49
N LYS A 13 -3.81 -29.69 -11.80
CA LYS A 13 -4.76 -29.97 -12.85
C LYS A 13 -6.04 -29.32 -12.37
N TYR A 14 -6.72 -28.60 -13.25
CA TYR A 14 -8.02 -28.00 -12.92
C TYR A 14 -8.97 -28.98 -12.21
N SER A 15 -8.92 -30.25 -12.63
CA SER A 15 -9.66 -31.35 -12.01
C SER A 15 -9.38 -31.49 -10.51
N GLU A 16 -8.14 -31.28 -10.07
CA GLU A 16 -7.73 -31.37 -8.68
C GLU A 16 -8.16 -30.14 -7.86
N PHE A 17 -8.22 -28.94 -8.46
CA PHE A 17 -8.67 -27.73 -7.77
C PHE A 17 -10.20 -27.65 -7.67
N ALA A 18 -10.90 -28.01 -8.76
CA ALA A 18 -12.36 -27.99 -8.81
C ALA A 18 -13.00 -29.02 -7.87
N SER A 19 -12.30 -30.13 -7.58
CA SER A 19 -12.75 -31.18 -6.67
C SER A 19 -12.44 -30.91 -5.19
N ILE A 20 -11.82 -29.79 -4.82
CA ILE A 20 -11.42 -29.51 -3.43
C ILE A 20 -12.68 -29.19 -2.62
N PRO A 21 -13.06 -30.03 -1.62
CA PRO A 21 -14.26 -29.81 -0.83
C PRO A 21 -14.10 -28.70 0.23
N LYS A 22 -12.92 -28.04 0.30
CA LYS A 22 -12.67 -26.96 1.25
C LYS A 22 -13.48 -25.72 0.87
N LYS A 23 -14.22 -25.19 1.86
CA LYS A 23 -14.94 -23.91 1.74
C LYS A 23 -14.02 -22.69 1.67
N ARG A 24 -12.80 -22.80 2.21
CA ARG A 24 -11.79 -21.74 2.16
C ARG A 24 -10.48 -22.32 1.66
N ILE A 25 -9.91 -21.68 0.63
CA ILE A 25 -8.63 -22.03 0.03
C ILE A 25 -7.73 -20.80 0.07
N ASN A 26 -6.56 -20.91 0.70
CA ASN A 26 -5.55 -19.86 0.75
C ASN A 26 -4.39 -20.21 -0.19
N ILE A 27 -4.07 -19.29 -1.10
CA ILE A 27 -3.00 -19.44 -2.10
C ILE A 27 -1.99 -18.31 -1.91
N ALA A 28 -0.78 -18.66 -1.47
CA ALA A 28 0.35 -17.74 -1.49
C ALA A 28 0.99 -17.77 -2.88
N GLY A 29 1.13 -16.62 -3.53
CA GLY A 29 1.75 -16.54 -4.85
C GLY A 29 2.80 -15.46 -4.92
N VAL A 30 4.00 -15.82 -5.36
CA VAL A 30 5.14 -14.91 -5.46
C VAL A 30 4.88 -13.79 -6.49
N PRO A 31 5.74 -12.77 -6.56
CA PRO A 31 5.60 -11.69 -7.52
C PRO A 31 5.81 -12.22 -8.94
N GLY A 32 4.88 -11.91 -9.85
CA GLY A 32 4.93 -12.49 -11.20
C GLY A 32 4.53 -13.96 -11.27
N ALA A 33 3.82 -14.51 -10.27
CA ALA A 33 3.31 -15.88 -10.32
C ALA A 33 2.03 -16.06 -11.17
N GLY A 34 1.51 -14.98 -11.77
CA GLY A 34 0.28 -15.05 -12.56
C GLY A 34 -0.98 -15.29 -11.73
N LYS A 35 -1.09 -14.72 -10.51
CA LYS A 35 -2.26 -14.87 -9.62
C LYS A 35 -3.58 -14.49 -10.29
N THR A 36 -3.67 -13.30 -10.89
CA THR A 36 -4.88 -12.87 -11.61
C THR A 36 -5.15 -13.73 -12.84
N THR A 37 -4.11 -14.17 -13.56
CA THR A 37 -4.26 -15.11 -14.70
C THR A 37 -4.81 -16.46 -14.24
N PHE A 38 -4.36 -16.97 -13.07
CA PHE A 38 -4.88 -18.19 -12.48
C PHE A 38 -6.39 -18.05 -12.19
N ILE A 39 -6.82 -16.90 -11.65
CA ILE A 39 -8.25 -16.63 -11.42
C ILE A 39 -9.01 -16.61 -12.76
N CYS A 40 -8.47 -15.97 -13.80
CA CYS A 40 -9.11 -15.91 -15.12
C CYS A 40 -9.28 -17.29 -15.75
N GLU A 41 -8.23 -18.13 -15.72
CA GLU A 41 -8.30 -19.49 -16.25
C GLU A 41 -9.25 -20.39 -15.46
N LEU A 42 -9.24 -20.28 -14.13
CA LEU A 42 -10.12 -21.03 -13.26
C LEU A 42 -11.59 -20.64 -13.46
N SER A 43 -11.87 -19.34 -13.52
CA SER A 43 -13.24 -18.82 -13.74
C SER A 43 -13.79 -19.17 -15.13
N GLY A 44 -12.94 -19.20 -16.17
CA GLY A 44 -13.35 -19.56 -17.53
C GLY A 44 -13.82 -21.00 -17.65
N ARG A 45 -13.29 -21.91 -16.82
CA ARG A 45 -13.71 -23.32 -16.76
C ARG A 45 -14.98 -23.54 -15.93
N LEU A 46 -15.39 -22.54 -15.16
CA LEU A 46 -16.62 -22.52 -14.34
C LEU A 46 -17.69 -21.64 -15.01
N SER A 47 -17.75 -21.63 -16.34
CA SER A 47 -18.56 -20.69 -17.13
C SER A 47 -20.06 -20.69 -16.79
N ASN A 48 -20.56 -21.80 -16.23
CA ASN A 48 -21.96 -21.98 -15.87
C ASN A 48 -22.29 -21.53 -14.43
N GLU A 49 -21.29 -21.09 -13.67
CA GLU A 49 -21.45 -20.67 -12.28
C GLU A 49 -21.35 -19.14 -12.13
N PRO A 50 -22.16 -18.52 -11.26
CA PRO A 50 -22.03 -17.11 -10.92
C PRO A 50 -20.86 -16.90 -9.95
N LEU A 51 -19.84 -16.15 -10.39
CA LEU A 51 -18.61 -15.93 -9.63
C LEU A 51 -18.47 -14.47 -9.21
N LEU A 52 -17.83 -14.23 -8.07
CA LEU A 52 -17.46 -12.90 -7.59
C LEU A 52 -15.94 -12.78 -7.49
N TYR A 53 -15.39 -11.69 -8.02
CA TYR A 53 -14.01 -11.27 -7.82
C TYR A 53 -14.00 -10.01 -6.95
N LEU A 54 -13.26 -10.05 -5.84
CA LEU A 54 -13.04 -8.94 -4.92
C LEU A 54 -11.56 -8.56 -4.91
N SER A 55 -11.27 -7.28 -5.09
CA SER A 55 -9.92 -6.72 -4.93
C SER A 55 -9.89 -5.50 -4.01
N PHE A 56 -8.72 -5.17 -3.49
CA PHE A 56 -8.53 -4.02 -2.60
C PHE A 56 -8.87 -2.67 -3.28
N GLY A 57 -8.26 -2.39 -4.44
CA GLY A 57 -8.41 -1.12 -5.16
C GLY A 57 -9.28 -1.21 -6.42
N ARG A 58 -9.93 -0.10 -6.78
CA ARG A 58 -10.69 0.02 -8.06
C ARG A 58 -9.80 -0.19 -9.29
N GLU A 59 -8.54 0.22 -9.23
CA GLU A 59 -7.60 0.06 -10.33
C GLU A 59 -7.26 -1.41 -10.58
N ASN A 60 -7.02 -2.18 -9.50
CA ASN A 60 -6.87 -3.64 -9.58
C ASN A 60 -8.13 -4.29 -10.19
N THR A 61 -9.31 -3.83 -9.79
CA THR A 61 -10.58 -4.34 -10.35
C THR A 61 -10.67 -4.06 -11.85
N LYS A 62 -10.42 -2.82 -12.29
CA LYS A 62 -10.45 -2.44 -13.72
C LYS A 62 -9.48 -3.27 -14.55
N ASN A 63 -8.25 -3.46 -14.06
CA ASN A 63 -7.24 -4.25 -14.75
C ASN A 63 -7.66 -5.73 -14.88
N ALA A 64 -8.27 -6.30 -13.83
CA ALA A 64 -8.78 -7.66 -13.86
C ALA A 64 -10.02 -7.82 -14.77
N MET A 65 -10.94 -6.85 -14.77
CA MET A 65 -12.19 -6.88 -15.56
C MET A 65 -11.93 -7.12 -17.05
N SER A 66 -10.86 -6.56 -17.62
CA SER A 66 -10.50 -6.74 -19.02
C SER A 66 -10.13 -8.19 -19.40
N LYS A 67 -9.82 -9.03 -18.41
CA LYS A 67 -9.32 -10.41 -18.58
C LYS A 67 -10.29 -11.47 -18.05
N LEU A 68 -11.19 -11.09 -17.16
CA LEU A 68 -12.14 -12.00 -16.54
C LEU A 68 -13.29 -12.36 -17.50
N PRO A 69 -13.77 -13.61 -17.48
CA PRO A 69 -14.90 -14.04 -18.30
C PRO A 69 -16.22 -13.45 -17.81
N GLY A 70 -17.24 -13.47 -18.67
CA GLY A 70 -18.52 -12.79 -18.44
C GLY A 70 -19.35 -13.31 -17.26
N ASN A 71 -19.08 -14.52 -16.77
CA ASN A 71 -19.72 -15.10 -15.57
C ASN A 71 -19.14 -14.56 -14.24
N VAL A 72 -18.11 -13.71 -14.28
CA VAL A 72 -17.47 -13.11 -13.10
C VAL A 72 -17.93 -11.68 -12.89
N THR A 73 -18.58 -11.40 -11.76
CA THR A 73 -18.78 -10.04 -11.29
C THR A 73 -17.50 -9.56 -10.59
N ALA A 74 -16.81 -8.56 -11.12
CA ALA A 74 -15.61 -8.00 -10.51
C ALA A 74 -15.89 -6.66 -9.82
N LEU A 75 -15.59 -6.58 -8.53
CA LEU A 75 -15.83 -5.39 -7.69
C LEU A 75 -14.65 -5.15 -6.75
N SER A 76 -14.37 -3.89 -6.40
CA SER A 76 -13.56 -3.62 -5.22
C SER A 76 -14.39 -3.86 -3.95
N PHE A 77 -13.76 -4.09 -2.80
CA PHE A 77 -14.48 -4.22 -1.52
C PHE A 77 -15.45 -3.05 -1.27
N HIS A 78 -14.99 -1.81 -1.48
CA HIS A 78 -15.86 -0.64 -1.32
C HIS A 78 -16.99 -0.56 -2.37
N ALA A 79 -16.77 -1.04 -3.60
CA ALA A 79 -17.82 -1.06 -4.62
C ALA A 79 -18.87 -2.13 -4.31
N PHE A 80 -18.43 -3.32 -3.89
CA PHE A 80 -19.28 -4.39 -3.38
C PHE A 80 -20.13 -3.90 -2.22
N SER A 81 -19.51 -3.28 -1.20
CA SER A 81 -20.25 -2.84 -0.02
C SER A 81 -21.23 -1.71 -0.32
N LYS A 82 -20.88 -0.76 -1.20
CA LYS A 82 -21.80 0.29 -1.65
C LYS A 82 -23.04 -0.31 -2.32
N ARG A 83 -22.85 -1.29 -3.20
CA ARG A 83 -23.92 -1.96 -3.95
C ARG A 83 -24.84 -2.74 -3.01
N GLN A 84 -24.28 -3.52 -2.08
CA GLN A 84 -25.06 -4.31 -1.14
C GLN A 84 -25.87 -3.44 -0.17
N MET A 85 -25.27 -2.37 0.33
CA MET A 85 -25.90 -1.44 1.27
C MET A 85 -26.82 -0.42 0.59
N LYS A 86 -26.88 -0.38 -0.75
CA LYS A 86 -27.66 0.59 -1.54
C LYS A 86 -27.42 2.04 -1.11
N ILE A 87 -26.16 2.41 -0.87
CA ILE A 87 -25.81 3.74 -0.36
C ILE A 87 -26.04 4.80 -1.44
N ASP A 88 -26.85 5.80 -1.13
CA ASP A 88 -27.01 6.99 -1.94
C ASP A 88 -25.68 7.74 -2.07
N SER A 89 -25.31 8.06 -3.31
CA SER A 89 -24.10 8.79 -3.63
C SER A 89 -24.06 10.19 -3.03
N THR A 90 -25.22 10.82 -2.79
CA THR A 90 -25.31 12.17 -2.17
C THR A 90 -24.82 12.19 -0.72
N ARG A 91 -24.87 11.05 -0.02
CA ARG A 91 -24.40 10.91 1.35
C ARG A 91 -22.89 10.67 1.44
N ILE A 92 -22.21 10.38 0.33
CA ILE A 92 -20.81 9.94 0.36
C ILE A 92 -19.87 11.14 0.49
N ALA A 93 -19.26 11.27 1.67
CA ALA A 93 -18.16 12.21 1.90
C ALA A 93 -16.81 11.56 1.57
N LYS A 94 -15.89 12.38 1.03
CA LYS A 94 -14.52 11.93 0.71
C LYS A 94 -13.72 11.50 1.96
N ARG A 95 -13.93 12.21 3.08
CA ARG A 95 -13.30 11.95 4.39
C ARG A 95 -14.28 12.34 5.50
N TYR A 96 -14.13 11.75 6.68
CA TYR A 96 -14.93 12.08 7.85
C TYR A 96 -14.16 13.08 8.73
N THR A 97 -14.22 14.37 8.38
CA THR A 97 -13.47 15.41 9.09
C THR A 97 -14.14 15.81 10.40
N MET A 98 -13.43 16.53 11.29
CA MET A 98 -14.03 17.07 12.52
C MET A 98 -15.25 17.96 12.24
N ASN A 99 -15.25 18.72 11.14
CA ASN A 99 -16.40 19.54 10.73
C ASN A 99 -17.62 18.67 10.41
N ILE A 100 -17.42 17.56 9.70
CA ILE A 100 -18.48 16.60 9.39
C ILE A 100 -18.96 15.90 10.66
N SER A 101 -18.03 15.51 11.54
CA SER A 101 -18.34 14.89 12.83
C SER A 101 -19.20 15.80 13.70
N SER A 102 -18.77 17.05 13.91
CA SER A 102 -19.50 18.06 14.68
C SER A 102 -20.90 18.35 14.11
N ALA A 103 -21.01 18.53 12.79
CA ALA A 103 -22.31 18.74 12.13
C ALA A 103 -23.24 17.53 12.29
N SER A 104 -22.70 16.32 12.21
CA SER A 104 -23.47 15.08 12.34
C SER A 104 -23.93 14.84 13.77
N LEU A 105 -23.08 15.12 14.77
CA LEU A 105 -23.43 15.08 16.20
C LEU A 105 -24.57 16.04 16.51
N LYS A 106 -24.49 17.29 16.02
CA LYS A 106 -25.55 18.28 16.18
C LYS A 106 -26.87 17.83 15.55
N LYS A 107 -26.84 17.32 14.31
CA LYS A 107 -28.03 16.79 13.61
C LYS A 107 -28.63 15.56 14.31
N ALA A 108 -27.80 14.76 14.98
CA ALA A 108 -28.23 13.62 15.78
C ALA A 108 -28.71 14.01 17.19
N ASN A 109 -28.81 15.31 17.52
CA ASN A 109 -29.13 15.83 18.84
C ASN A 109 -28.17 15.35 19.95
N ILE A 110 -26.91 15.10 19.60
CA ILE A 110 -25.84 14.74 20.53
C ILE A 110 -25.04 16.01 20.81
N SER A 111 -25.11 16.51 22.04
CA SER A 111 -24.59 17.82 22.42
C SER A 111 -23.73 17.78 23.69
N ALA A 112 -23.21 18.95 24.07
CA ALA A 112 -22.35 19.15 25.24
C ALA A 112 -21.06 18.29 25.22
N LEU A 113 -20.39 18.24 24.06
CA LEU A 113 -19.10 17.58 23.89
C LEU A 113 -17.98 18.62 23.82
N SER A 114 -16.87 18.36 24.51
CA SER A 114 -15.66 19.19 24.41
C SER A 114 -14.97 18.97 23.04
N PRO A 115 -14.13 19.91 22.58
CA PRO A 115 -13.35 19.74 21.35
C PRO A 115 -12.54 18.43 21.32
N ALA A 116 -11.95 18.04 22.45
CA ALA A 116 -11.20 16.79 22.60
C ALA A 116 -12.09 15.55 22.38
N GLN A 117 -13.35 15.57 22.83
CA GLN A 117 -14.28 14.47 22.59
C GLN A 117 -14.70 14.39 21.11
N ILE A 118 -14.89 15.52 20.43
CA ILE A 118 -15.24 15.55 18.99
C ILE A 118 -14.06 15.04 18.16
N GLU A 119 -12.84 15.46 18.49
CA GLU A 119 -11.62 14.93 17.90
C GLU A 119 -11.51 13.41 18.11
N ALA A 120 -11.71 12.95 19.35
CA ALA A 120 -11.69 11.53 19.67
C ALA A 120 -12.74 10.72 18.89
N ILE A 121 -13.99 11.21 18.77
CA ILE A 121 -15.04 10.58 17.96
C ILE A 121 -14.64 10.52 16.47
N THR A 122 -13.98 11.56 15.98
CA THR A 122 -13.55 11.65 14.58
C THR A 122 -12.47 10.59 14.29
N LEU A 123 -11.44 10.51 15.13
CA LEU A 123 -10.39 9.48 15.04
C LEU A 123 -10.96 8.07 15.23
N LEU A 124 -11.88 7.92 16.18
CA LEU A 124 -12.54 6.65 16.46
C LEU A 124 -13.37 6.16 15.28
N MET A 125 -14.00 7.06 14.52
CA MET A 125 -14.72 6.70 13.30
C MET A 125 -13.79 6.06 12.26
N GLU A 126 -12.60 6.64 12.05
CA GLU A 126 -11.61 6.10 11.11
C GLU A 126 -11.09 4.73 11.57
N ASP A 127 -10.65 4.62 12.82
CA ASP A 127 -10.11 3.39 13.40
C ASP A 127 -11.13 2.25 13.44
N PHE A 128 -12.33 2.57 13.92
CA PHE A 128 -13.41 1.60 14.02
C PHE A 128 -13.71 0.98 12.65
N CYS A 129 -13.71 1.81 11.60
CA CYS A 129 -13.98 1.37 10.24
C CYS A 129 -12.89 0.48 9.63
N MET A 130 -11.66 0.52 10.15
CA MET A 130 -10.56 -0.37 9.72
C MET A 130 -10.43 -1.62 10.58
N SER A 131 -11.01 -1.63 11.78
CA SER A 131 -10.89 -2.72 12.76
C SER A 131 -11.91 -3.87 12.56
N SER A 132 -11.65 -5.01 13.21
CA SER A 132 -12.62 -6.11 13.38
C SER A 132 -13.59 -5.89 14.55
N GLN A 133 -13.42 -4.82 15.34
CA GLN A 133 -14.13 -4.65 16.61
C GLN A 133 -15.61 -4.34 16.43
N THR A 134 -16.43 -4.71 17.41
CA THR A 134 -17.85 -4.36 17.49
C THR A 134 -18.07 -3.08 18.31
N LEU A 135 -19.28 -2.52 18.26
CA LEU A 135 -19.62 -1.32 19.06
C LEU A 135 -19.38 -1.51 20.56
N ARG A 136 -19.52 -2.73 21.08
CA ARG A 136 -19.26 -3.06 22.50
C ARG A 136 -17.78 -2.93 22.88
N GLN A 137 -16.88 -3.00 21.91
CA GLN A 137 -15.44 -3.00 22.11
C GLN A 137 -14.81 -1.62 21.88
N ILE A 138 -15.60 -0.60 21.53
CA ILE A 138 -15.15 0.80 21.38
C ILE A 138 -14.31 1.31 22.56
N PRO A 139 -14.63 1.01 23.83
CA PRO A 139 -13.78 1.39 24.95
C PRO A 139 -12.32 0.91 24.83
N ASN A 140 -12.06 -0.19 24.13
CA ASN A 140 -10.71 -0.71 23.95
C ASN A 140 -9.93 0.08 22.89
N ILE A 141 -10.60 0.54 21.83
CA ILE A 141 -9.96 1.38 20.81
C ILE A 141 -9.56 2.73 21.40
N LEU A 142 -10.50 3.35 22.13
CA LEU A 142 -10.36 4.71 22.68
C LEU A 142 -9.25 4.84 23.75
N LYS A 143 -8.72 3.72 24.25
CA LYS A 143 -7.61 3.69 25.23
C LYS A 143 -6.22 3.87 24.60
N ALA A 144 -6.10 3.85 23.27
CA ALA A 144 -4.81 4.04 22.61
C ALA A 144 -4.25 5.45 22.86
N SER A 145 -2.92 5.56 22.98
CA SER A 145 -2.23 6.83 23.30
C SER A 145 -2.38 7.94 22.26
N LYS A 146 -2.87 7.62 21.06
CA LYS A 146 -3.11 8.60 19.99
C LYS A 146 -4.38 9.44 20.17
N TYR A 147 -5.25 9.05 21.10
CA TYR A 147 -6.46 9.80 21.40
C TYR A 147 -6.15 10.95 22.37
N PRO A 148 -6.90 12.07 22.31
CA PRO A 148 -6.80 13.12 23.31
C PRO A 148 -6.97 12.57 24.74
N THR A 149 -6.29 13.16 25.70
CA THR A 149 -6.50 12.84 27.12
C THR A 149 -7.90 13.24 27.53
N LEU A 150 -8.70 12.28 27.99
CA LEU A 150 -10.08 12.49 28.44
C LEU A 150 -10.20 12.14 29.92
N SER A 151 -10.97 12.92 30.67
CA SER A 151 -11.42 12.50 32.01
C SER A 151 -12.30 11.25 31.94
N ASN A 152 -12.49 10.56 33.07
CA ASN A 152 -13.33 9.36 33.12
C ASN A 152 -14.79 9.62 32.67
N GLU A 153 -15.33 10.79 32.98
CA GLU A 153 -16.67 11.20 32.54
C GLU A 153 -16.71 11.50 31.04
N GLU A 154 -15.74 12.26 30.53
CA GLU A 154 -15.63 12.54 29.10
C GLU A 154 -15.44 11.25 28.30
N PHE A 155 -14.64 10.31 28.79
CA PHE A 155 -14.43 9.00 28.16
C PHE A 155 -15.75 8.25 28.01
N LYS A 156 -16.52 8.10 29.11
CA LYS A 156 -17.84 7.43 29.08
C LYS A 156 -18.79 8.11 28.11
N LYS A 157 -18.88 9.44 28.18
CA LYS A 157 -19.74 10.23 27.30
C LYS A 157 -19.33 10.12 25.82
N THR A 158 -18.03 10.03 25.53
CA THR A 158 -17.49 9.83 24.17
C THR A 158 -17.92 8.50 23.59
N VAL A 159 -17.80 7.41 24.36
CA VAL A 159 -18.24 6.06 23.93
C VAL A 159 -19.74 6.03 23.66
N MET A 160 -20.54 6.61 24.55
CA MET A 160 -22.00 6.69 24.37
C MET A 160 -22.37 7.53 23.14
N SER A 161 -21.74 8.68 22.97
CA SER A 161 -21.97 9.60 21.85
C SER A 161 -21.57 8.98 20.51
N PHE A 162 -20.44 8.28 20.46
CA PHE A 162 -20.02 7.53 19.27
C PHE A 162 -21.05 6.46 18.90
N THR A 163 -21.50 5.67 19.87
CA THR A 163 -22.47 4.59 19.63
C THR A 163 -23.81 5.13 19.16
N ALA A 164 -24.29 6.22 19.77
CA ALA A 164 -25.52 6.90 19.37
C ALA A 164 -25.40 7.50 17.95
N LEU A 165 -24.28 8.16 17.65
CA LEU A 165 -24.02 8.72 16.32
C LEU A 165 -23.97 7.62 15.25
N TRP A 166 -23.27 6.52 15.52
CA TRP A 166 -23.22 5.37 14.61
C TRP A 166 -24.62 4.81 14.35
N GLY A 167 -25.45 4.69 15.40
CA GLY A 167 -26.86 4.31 15.26
C GLY A 167 -27.64 5.28 14.37
N ALA A 168 -27.53 6.59 14.61
CA ALA A 168 -28.22 7.62 13.84
C ALA A 168 -27.82 7.66 12.35
N ILE A 169 -26.55 7.37 12.04
CA ILE A 169 -26.06 7.29 10.65
C ILE A 169 -26.77 6.18 9.85
N TRP A 170 -27.07 5.06 10.51
CA TRP A 170 -27.68 3.89 9.89
C TRP A 170 -29.17 3.74 10.16
N ALA A 171 -29.79 4.72 10.80
CA ALA A 171 -31.24 4.79 10.97
C ALA A 171 -31.94 4.89 9.60
N GLU A 172 -33.16 4.38 9.53
CA GLU A 172 -33.99 4.48 8.34
C GLU A 172 -34.23 5.96 7.97
N GLY A 173 -34.14 6.29 6.68
CA GLY A 173 -34.28 7.66 6.19
C GLY A 173 -33.10 8.61 6.51
N SER A 174 -32.06 8.14 7.21
CA SER A 174 -30.94 9.00 7.61
C SER A 174 -30.21 9.62 6.42
N GLN A 175 -30.04 10.94 6.48
CA GLN A 175 -29.28 11.74 5.52
C GLN A 175 -27.89 12.10 6.03
N LEU A 176 -27.44 11.46 7.12
CA LEU A 176 -26.11 11.72 7.68
C LEU A 176 -25.02 11.20 6.72
N PRO A 177 -23.91 11.95 6.59
CA PRO A 177 -22.85 11.61 5.67
C PRO A 177 -22.13 10.33 6.09
N VAL A 178 -21.68 9.57 5.09
CA VAL A 178 -20.92 8.34 5.26
C VAL A 178 -19.68 8.37 4.38
N THR A 179 -18.61 7.69 4.79
CA THR A 179 -17.44 7.46 3.94
C THR A 179 -17.47 6.07 3.32
N HIS A 180 -16.54 5.82 2.40
CA HIS A 180 -16.35 4.50 1.81
C HIS A 180 -16.09 3.40 2.85
N ASP A 181 -15.29 3.69 3.88
CA ASP A 181 -14.95 2.72 4.91
C ASP A 181 -16.12 2.47 5.88
N MET A 182 -16.97 3.48 6.12
CA MET A 182 -18.12 3.36 7.03
C MET A 182 -19.16 2.34 6.59
N TYR A 183 -19.60 2.39 5.32
CA TYR A 183 -20.57 1.39 4.85
C TYR A 183 -19.94 0.00 4.68
N LEU A 184 -18.63 -0.08 4.41
CA LEU A 184 -17.90 -1.35 4.37
C LEU A 184 -17.88 -1.98 5.76
N LYS A 185 -17.53 -1.19 6.77
CA LYS A 185 -17.57 -1.61 8.18
C LYS A 185 -18.98 -2.01 8.61
N ARG A 186 -20.00 -1.24 8.22
CA ARG A 186 -21.38 -1.59 8.53
C ARG A 186 -21.76 -2.95 7.92
N LEU A 187 -21.42 -3.17 6.65
CA LEU A 187 -21.71 -4.43 5.97
C LEU A 187 -20.95 -5.61 6.59
N SER A 188 -19.71 -5.43 7.06
CA SER A 188 -18.95 -6.50 7.69
C SER A 188 -19.57 -7.02 8.99
N MET A 189 -20.45 -6.22 9.63
CA MET A 189 -21.10 -6.52 10.91
C MET A 189 -22.50 -7.12 10.78
N VAL A 190 -23.06 -7.27 9.57
CA VAL A 190 -24.43 -7.78 9.36
C VAL A 190 -24.42 -8.95 8.39
N PRO A 191 -25.27 -9.97 8.55
CA PRO A 191 -25.30 -11.11 7.62
C PRO A 191 -25.49 -10.66 6.17
N VAL A 192 -24.68 -11.18 5.26
CA VAL A 192 -24.73 -10.84 3.82
C VAL A 192 -24.97 -12.08 2.99
N LYS A 193 -26.15 -12.18 2.37
CA LYS A 193 -26.46 -13.22 1.40
C LYS A 193 -26.05 -12.79 0.00
N VAL A 194 -25.42 -13.69 -0.76
CA VAL A 194 -24.99 -13.40 -2.14
C VAL A 194 -25.31 -14.57 -3.08
N PRO A 195 -25.62 -14.30 -4.37
CA PRO A 195 -25.99 -15.33 -5.34
C PRO A 195 -24.78 -15.91 -6.09
N TYR A 196 -23.64 -16.08 -5.42
CA TYR A 196 -22.41 -16.58 -6.04
C TYR A 196 -22.05 -17.95 -5.49
N SER A 197 -21.57 -18.86 -6.34
CA SER A 197 -21.03 -20.15 -5.90
C SER A 197 -19.59 -20.01 -5.36
N ARG A 198 -18.86 -18.99 -5.83
CA ARG A 198 -17.45 -18.78 -5.47
C ARG A 198 -17.07 -17.30 -5.39
N ILE A 199 -16.20 -16.98 -4.44
CA ILE A 199 -15.59 -15.67 -4.28
C ILE A 199 -14.07 -15.79 -4.40
N PHE A 200 -13.49 -15.07 -5.35
CA PHE A 200 -12.05 -14.83 -5.44
C PHE A 200 -11.72 -13.54 -4.71
N VAL A 201 -10.74 -13.59 -3.81
CA VAL A 201 -10.21 -12.43 -3.11
C VAL A 201 -8.76 -12.26 -3.52
N ASP A 202 -8.47 -11.25 -4.33
CA ASP A 202 -7.10 -10.93 -4.80
C ASP A 202 -6.43 -9.90 -3.90
N GLU A 203 -5.09 -9.91 -3.87
CA GLU A 203 -4.25 -9.09 -2.99
C GLU A 203 -4.67 -9.20 -1.51
N THR A 204 -4.93 -10.42 -1.04
CA THR A 204 -5.46 -10.69 0.31
C THR A 204 -4.59 -10.13 1.43
N GLN A 205 -3.28 -10.00 1.22
CA GLN A 205 -2.36 -9.40 2.18
C GLN A 205 -2.63 -7.91 2.47
N ASP A 206 -3.40 -7.23 1.62
CA ASP A 206 -3.72 -5.80 1.76
C ASP A 206 -5.05 -5.54 2.47
N LEU A 207 -5.79 -6.59 2.82
CA LEU A 207 -7.05 -6.43 3.54
C LEU A 207 -6.80 -5.91 4.95
N ASN A 208 -7.57 -4.92 5.37
CA ASN A 208 -7.68 -4.55 6.78
C ASN A 208 -8.63 -5.50 7.53
N ASP A 209 -8.66 -5.39 8.86
CA ASP A 209 -9.48 -6.28 9.70
C ASP A 209 -10.99 -6.18 9.42
N ALA A 210 -11.48 -5.01 9.01
CA ALA A 210 -12.88 -4.85 8.59
C ALA A 210 -13.21 -5.62 7.30
N MET A 211 -12.30 -5.61 6.31
CA MET A 211 -12.44 -6.38 5.07
C MET A 211 -12.33 -7.89 5.35
N VAL A 212 -11.39 -8.32 6.20
CA VAL A 212 -11.29 -9.72 6.64
C VAL A 212 -12.59 -10.15 7.34
N SER A 213 -13.15 -9.29 8.19
CA SER A 213 -14.45 -9.54 8.85
C SER A 213 -15.58 -9.70 7.83
N LEU A 214 -15.59 -8.90 6.75
CA LEU A 214 -16.57 -9.04 5.67
C LEU A 214 -16.41 -10.39 4.93
N VAL A 215 -15.18 -10.82 4.62
CA VAL A 215 -14.92 -12.13 4.00
C VAL A 215 -15.40 -13.27 4.91
N ASN A 216 -15.13 -13.18 6.22
CA ASN A 216 -15.59 -14.16 7.21
C ASN A 216 -17.13 -14.20 7.29
N ASN A 217 -17.78 -13.04 7.28
CA ASN A 217 -19.22 -12.94 7.29
C ASN A 217 -19.85 -13.51 6.02
N LEU A 218 -19.28 -13.25 4.84
CA LEU A 218 -19.72 -13.86 3.59
C LEU A 218 -19.63 -15.38 3.63
N ALA A 219 -18.57 -15.95 4.20
CA ALA A 219 -18.43 -17.40 4.38
C ALA A 219 -19.49 -17.96 5.35
N ALA A 220 -19.71 -17.29 6.49
CA ALA A 220 -20.66 -17.73 7.51
C ALA A 220 -22.11 -17.62 7.03
N SER A 221 -22.44 -16.55 6.29
CA SER A 221 -23.79 -16.29 5.80
C SER A 221 -24.15 -17.13 4.58
N ASN A 222 -23.20 -17.69 3.84
CA ASN A 222 -23.44 -18.45 2.61
C ASN A 222 -22.72 -19.81 2.71
N PRO A 223 -23.33 -20.83 3.34
CA PRO A 223 -22.64 -22.08 3.66
C PRO A 223 -22.16 -22.85 2.43
N ASP A 224 -22.78 -22.65 1.26
CA ASP A 224 -22.46 -23.36 0.02
C ASP A 224 -21.39 -22.65 -0.82
N ILE A 225 -20.92 -21.48 -0.38
CA ILE A 225 -19.92 -20.70 -1.12
C ILE A 225 -18.50 -21.22 -0.87
N GLN A 226 -17.69 -21.25 -1.91
CA GLN A 226 -16.25 -21.42 -1.77
C GLN A 226 -15.55 -20.06 -1.85
N ILE A 227 -14.65 -19.77 -0.89
CA ILE A 227 -13.81 -18.57 -0.91
C ILE A 227 -12.37 -18.96 -1.22
N VAL A 228 -11.84 -18.39 -2.30
CA VAL A 228 -10.45 -18.57 -2.72
C VAL A 228 -9.71 -17.26 -2.51
N ARG A 229 -8.71 -17.26 -1.64
CA ARG A 229 -7.91 -16.08 -1.26
C ARG A 229 -6.54 -16.19 -1.87
N LEU A 230 -6.13 -15.19 -2.64
CA LEU A 230 -4.85 -15.11 -3.31
C LEU A 230 -4.10 -13.87 -2.84
N GLY A 231 -2.79 -14.00 -2.68
CA GLY A 231 -1.94 -12.88 -2.27
C GLY A 231 -0.48 -13.27 -2.12
N ASP A 232 0.35 -12.27 -1.84
CA ASP A 232 1.74 -12.47 -1.43
C ASP A 232 1.93 -11.88 -0.02
N PRO A 233 2.06 -12.69 1.04
CA PRO A 233 2.19 -12.16 2.41
C PRO A 233 3.44 -11.29 2.57
N CYS A 234 4.48 -11.49 1.75
CA CYS A 234 5.72 -10.70 1.77
C CYS A 234 5.59 -9.32 1.11
N GLN A 235 4.44 -9.01 0.49
CA GLN A 235 4.16 -7.70 -0.11
C GLN A 235 3.22 -6.84 0.72
N GLN A 236 2.93 -7.21 1.96
CA GLN A 236 2.11 -6.40 2.86
C GLN A 236 2.89 -5.16 3.33
N ILE A 237 2.64 -4.01 2.70
CA ILE A 237 3.30 -2.71 2.98
C ILE A 237 2.32 -1.59 3.35
N PHE A 238 1.05 -1.91 3.60
CA PHE A 238 0.05 -0.95 4.06
C PHE A 238 -0.26 -1.13 5.56
N GLY A 239 0.75 -1.45 6.37
CA GLY A 239 0.61 -1.64 7.82
C GLY A 239 0.04 -0.41 8.51
N PHE A 240 0.51 0.78 8.11
CA PHE A 240 -0.04 2.07 8.56
C PHE A 240 -1.53 2.31 8.23
N ARG A 241 -2.13 1.53 7.31
CA ARG A 241 -3.58 1.55 7.00
C ARG A 241 -4.35 0.41 7.68
N GLY A 242 -3.74 -0.26 8.66
CA GLY A 242 -4.35 -1.36 9.39
C GLY A 242 -4.49 -2.65 8.59
N ALA A 243 -3.59 -2.91 7.63
CA ALA A 243 -3.56 -4.20 6.93
C ALA A 243 -3.39 -5.35 7.94
N SER A 244 -4.25 -6.36 7.85
CA SER A 244 -4.35 -7.46 8.80
C SER A 244 -3.20 -8.45 8.61
N ALA A 245 -2.60 -8.92 9.70
CA ALA A 245 -1.60 -10.00 9.66
C ALA A 245 -2.23 -11.39 9.44
N GLU A 246 -3.56 -11.49 9.37
CA GLU A 246 -4.29 -12.77 9.30
C GLU A 246 -3.87 -13.62 8.11
N PHE A 247 -3.67 -13.04 6.93
CA PHE A 247 -3.29 -13.81 5.75
C PHE A 247 -1.89 -14.40 5.87
N ALA A 248 -0.91 -13.63 6.37
CA ALA A 248 0.45 -14.11 6.60
C ALA A 248 0.52 -15.21 7.67
N ASN A 249 -0.40 -15.19 8.64
CA ASN A 249 -0.50 -16.21 9.69
C ASN A 249 -1.39 -17.40 9.31
N SER A 250 -1.99 -17.39 8.12
CA SER A 250 -2.88 -18.47 7.67
C SER A 250 -2.11 -19.70 7.17
N GLN A 251 -2.75 -20.87 7.24
CA GLN A 251 -2.26 -22.04 6.54
C GLN A 251 -2.52 -21.87 5.04
N PHE A 252 -1.47 -21.97 4.22
CA PHE A 252 -1.58 -21.96 2.76
C PHE A 252 -1.80 -23.37 2.23
N ASP A 253 -2.86 -23.54 1.45
CA ASP A 253 -3.17 -24.79 0.75
C ASP A 253 -2.27 -24.97 -0.48
N PHE A 254 -1.97 -23.86 -1.15
CA PHE A 254 -1.16 -23.86 -2.37
C PHE A 254 -0.14 -22.72 -2.37
N ARG A 255 1.00 -22.99 -3.01
CA ARG A 255 2.07 -22.00 -3.21
C ARG A 255 2.42 -21.89 -4.69
N LEU A 256 2.21 -20.71 -5.27
CA LEU A 256 2.65 -20.39 -6.63
C LEU A 256 4.06 -19.83 -6.54
N GLN A 257 5.07 -20.72 -6.70
CA GLN A 257 6.49 -20.41 -6.47
C GLN A 257 7.21 -19.83 -7.69
N ARG A 258 6.70 -20.10 -8.89
CA ARG A 258 7.37 -19.71 -10.14
C ARG A 258 7.10 -18.26 -10.51
N THR A 259 8.12 -17.52 -10.92
CA THR A 259 7.98 -16.16 -11.44
C THR A 259 8.40 -16.09 -12.92
N HIS A 260 7.59 -15.40 -13.72
CA HIS A 260 7.96 -15.01 -15.08
C HIS A 260 8.47 -13.56 -15.14
N ARG A 261 8.46 -12.82 -14.01
CA ARG A 261 8.76 -11.39 -14.01
C ARG A 261 10.25 -11.11 -14.14
N PHE A 262 11.04 -11.74 -13.29
CA PHE A 262 12.48 -11.52 -13.17
C PHE A 262 13.26 -12.84 -13.10
N GLY A 263 14.57 -12.75 -13.19
CA GLY A 263 15.48 -13.87 -13.31
C GLY A 263 16.06 -14.37 -11.98
N TRP A 264 16.81 -15.47 -12.11
CA TRP A 264 17.36 -16.26 -11.01
C TRP A 264 18.12 -15.44 -9.97
N ARG A 265 19.05 -14.56 -10.36
CA ARG A 265 19.83 -13.75 -9.39
C ARG A 265 18.94 -12.93 -8.46
N LEU A 266 17.88 -12.34 -9.02
CA LEU A 266 16.95 -11.53 -8.24
C LEU A 266 16.07 -12.40 -7.33
N SER A 267 15.66 -13.58 -7.81
CA SER A 267 14.96 -14.56 -6.97
C SER A 267 15.80 -15.03 -5.80
N GLN A 268 17.09 -15.33 -6.01
CA GLN A 268 18.00 -15.73 -4.93
C GLN A 268 18.19 -14.62 -3.90
N LEU A 269 18.34 -13.37 -4.34
CA LEU A 269 18.41 -12.22 -3.43
C LEU A 269 17.18 -12.13 -2.53
N CYS A 270 15.98 -12.27 -3.11
CA CYS A 270 14.73 -12.25 -2.37
C CYS A 270 14.60 -13.43 -1.41
N ASN A 271 14.96 -14.64 -1.83
CA ASN A 271 14.88 -15.85 -1.00
C ASN A 271 15.87 -15.78 0.17
N ALA A 272 17.10 -15.33 -0.08
CA ALA A 272 18.11 -15.13 0.95
C ALA A 272 17.64 -14.09 1.98
N LEU A 273 17.12 -12.94 1.51
CA LEU A 273 16.60 -11.89 2.39
C LEU A 273 15.50 -12.43 3.32
N MET A 274 14.57 -13.24 2.80
CA MET A 274 13.49 -13.80 3.63
C MET A 274 13.97 -14.90 4.57
N THR A 275 14.96 -15.70 4.15
CA THR A 275 15.52 -16.81 4.94
C THR A 275 16.37 -16.29 6.10
N ASP A 276 17.29 -15.38 5.82
CA ASP A 276 18.22 -14.83 6.82
C ASP A 276 17.48 -14.05 7.92
N HIS A 277 16.36 -13.41 7.57
CA HIS A 277 15.48 -12.72 8.50
C HIS A 277 14.36 -13.61 9.08
N ARG A 278 14.39 -14.94 8.83
CA ARG A 278 13.52 -15.95 9.42
C ARG A 278 12.01 -15.70 9.21
N VAL A 279 11.64 -15.29 8.00
CA VAL A 279 10.24 -14.97 7.65
C VAL A 279 9.42 -16.24 7.37
N GLY A 280 8.95 -16.95 8.41
CA GLY A 280 8.39 -18.31 8.25
C GLY A 280 7.21 -18.52 7.28
N TYR A 281 6.50 -17.47 6.87
CA TYR A 281 5.38 -17.58 5.90
C TYR A 281 5.78 -17.35 4.44
N TYR A 282 7.03 -16.95 4.16
CA TYR A 282 7.47 -16.63 2.80
C TYR A 282 7.34 -17.84 1.86
N THR A 283 7.14 -17.56 0.57
CA THR A 283 7.15 -18.58 -0.47
C THR A 283 8.44 -18.48 -1.26
N GLU A 284 9.21 -19.57 -1.33
CA GLU A 284 10.42 -19.63 -2.15
C GLU A 284 10.10 -19.28 -3.60
N ILE A 285 10.86 -18.32 -4.15
CA ILE A 285 10.73 -17.84 -5.52
C ILE A 285 11.63 -18.68 -6.43
N ILE A 286 11.03 -19.22 -7.48
CA ILE A 286 11.71 -20.00 -8.52
C ILE A 286 11.62 -19.21 -9.83
N ALA A 287 12.77 -18.84 -10.41
CA ALA A 287 12.83 -18.27 -11.75
C ALA A 287 13.44 -19.29 -12.73
N GLU A 288 12.88 -19.36 -13.94
CA GLU A 288 13.27 -20.34 -14.96
C GLU A 288 14.47 -19.89 -15.82
N SER A 289 14.85 -18.62 -15.73
CA SER A 289 15.97 -18.05 -16.48
C SER A 289 16.70 -17.00 -15.64
N ASP A 290 17.95 -16.70 -15.99
CA ASP A 290 18.72 -15.63 -15.37
C ASP A 290 18.70 -14.35 -16.22
N LYS A 291 17.49 -13.83 -16.46
CA LYS A 291 17.23 -12.72 -17.38
C LYS A 291 17.27 -11.32 -16.76
N THR A 292 17.58 -11.21 -15.47
CA THR A 292 17.60 -9.93 -14.76
C THR A 292 19.01 -9.60 -14.32
N GLU A 293 19.52 -8.48 -14.82
CA GLU A 293 20.84 -7.98 -14.46
C GLU A 293 20.78 -7.23 -13.13
N VAL A 294 21.77 -7.47 -12.26
CA VAL A 294 21.87 -6.81 -10.95
C VAL A 294 23.14 -5.97 -10.92
N TYR A 295 22.99 -4.67 -10.75
CA TYR A 295 24.08 -3.70 -10.72
C TYR A 295 24.19 -3.02 -9.36
N LYS A 296 25.38 -2.51 -9.05
CA LYS A 296 25.59 -1.57 -7.94
C LYS A 296 25.16 -0.17 -8.36
N THR A 297 24.65 0.64 -7.43
CA THR A 297 24.31 2.05 -7.69
C THR A 297 25.42 2.77 -8.44
N PRO A 298 25.15 3.26 -9.67
CA PRO A 298 26.12 4.02 -10.43
C PRO A 298 26.28 5.42 -9.84
N THR A 299 27.38 6.07 -10.20
CA THR A 299 27.51 7.50 -9.97
C THR A 299 26.41 8.25 -10.73
N ILE A 300 26.00 9.42 -10.24
CA ILE A 300 25.02 10.28 -10.95
C ILE A 300 25.47 10.53 -12.39
N LYS A 301 26.76 10.76 -12.62
CA LYS A 301 27.33 10.93 -13.97
C LYS A 301 27.02 9.74 -14.89
N HIS A 302 27.20 8.51 -14.41
CA HIS A 302 26.90 7.32 -15.20
C HIS A 302 25.39 7.12 -15.38
N LEU A 303 24.58 7.40 -14.36
CA LEU A 303 23.12 7.38 -14.48
C LEU A 303 22.62 8.33 -15.58
N THR A 304 23.10 9.58 -15.55
CA THR A 304 22.83 10.60 -16.56
C THR A 304 23.26 10.13 -17.95
N SER A 305 24.43 9.50 -18.08
CA SER A 305 24.90 8.96 -19.37
C SER A 305 23.98 7.86 -19.90
N MET A 306 23.55 6.91 -19.06
CA MET A 306 22.61 5.86 -19.46
C MET A 306 21.27 6.45 -19.94
N ILE A 307 20.77 7.47 -19.25
CA ILE A 307 19.53 8.16 -19.61
C ILE A 307 19.66 8.90 -20.95
N LYS A 308 20.78 9.62 -21.15
CA LYS A 308 21.07 10.33 -22.41
C LYS A 308 21.23 9.37 -23.59
N ASN A 309 21.72 8.16 -23.35
CA ASN A 309 21.81 7.09 -24.35
C ASN A 309 20.47 6.37 -24.58
N GLY A 310 19.35 6.94 -24.12
CA GLY A 310 17.99 6.46 -24.42
C GLY A 310 17.44 5.41 -23.46
N ARG A 311 18.16 5.03 -22.39
CA ARG A 311 17.65 4.07 -21.41
C ARG A 311 16.61 4.73 -20.51
N LYS A 312 15.34 4.33 -20.66
CA LYS A 312 14.26 4.75 -19.76
C LYS A 312 14.38 4.01 -18.43
N ILE A 313 14.61 4.75 -17.35
CA ILE A 313 14.76 4.19 -16.01
C ILE A 313 13.57 4.58 -15.12
N THR A 314 13.30 3.73 -14.13
CA THR A 314 12.43 4.09 -13.01
C THR A 314 13.25 4.15 -11.74
N TYR A 315 13.19 5.27 -11.03
CA TYR A 315 13.82 5.43 -9.71
C TYR A 315 12.77 5.25 -8.62
N ILE A 316 13.03 4.35 -7.69
CA ILE A 316 12.12 4.00 -6.59
C ILE A 316 12.75 4.36 -5.24
N ALA A 317 12.00 5.06 -4.40
CA ALA A 317 12.44 5.49 -3.08
C ALA A 317 11.44 5.15 -1.97
N ARG A 318 11.90 5.12 -0.72
CA ARG A 318 11.00 5.04 0.43
C ARG A 318 10.29 6.37 0.66
N TYR A 319 11.02 7.48 0.58
CA TYR A 319 10.53 8.83 0.87
C TYR A 319 10.52 9.74 -0.36
N ASN A 320 9.56 10.67 -0.41
CA ASN A 320 9.50 11.68 -1.48
C ASN A 320 10.75 12.57 -1.50
N ALA A 321 11.33 12.89 -0.35
CA ALA A 321 12.49 13.77 -0.26
C ALA A 321 13.69 13.22 -1.04
N SER A 322 13.90 11.90 -1.01
CA SER A 322 14.94 11.22 -1.80
C SER A 322 14.73 11.36 -3.31
N LEU A 323 13.47 11.42 -3.76
CA LEU A 323 13.14 11.72 -5.16
C LEU A 323 13.49 13.18 -5.49
N PHE A 324 13.23 14.12 -4.57
CA PHE A 324 13.56 15.54 -4.73
C PHE A 324 15.07 15.77 -4.85
N THR A 325 15.86 15.09 -4.04
CA THR A 325 17.33 15.11 -4.15
C THR A 325 17.80 14.63 -5.54
N LEU A 326 17.19 13.57 -6.08
CA LEU A 326 17.54 13.09 -7.41
C LEU A 326 17.15 14.09 -8.52
N ILE A 327 15.93 14.65 -8.49
CA ILE A 327 15.50 15.59 -9.55
C ILE A 327 16.35 16.85 -9.60
N LYS A 328 16.86 17.32 -8.45
CA LYS A 328 17.82 18.44 -8.42
C LYS A 328 19.05 18.13 -9.28
N HIS A 329 19.66 16.95 -9.07
CA HIS A 329 20.82 16.52 -9.87
C HIS A 329 20.49 16.25 -11.34
N LEU A 330 19.30 15.69 -11.62
CA LEU A 330 18.84 15.49 -13.01
C LEU A 330 18.61 16.83 -13.71
N ALA A 331 18.12 17.84 -12.98
CA ALA A 331 17.86 19.17 -13.52
C ALA A 331 19.15 19.90 -13.93
N GLU A 332 20.25 19.72 -13.21
CA GLU A 332 21.58 20.20 -13.64
C GLU A 332 21.95 19.73 -15.06
N HIS A 333 21.44 18.57 -15.47
CA HIS A 333 21.72 17.95 -16.76
C HIS A 333 20.59 18.08 -17.79
N GLY A 334 19.52 18.84 -17.47
CA GLY A 334 18.36 19.03 -18.34
C GLY A 334 17.55 17.75 -18.59
N ILE A 335 17.62 16.77 -17.69
CA ILE A 335 16.89 15.51 -17.84
C ILE A 335 15.42 15.71 -17.44
N THR A 336 14.53 15.34 -18.33
CA THR A 336 13.09 15.38 -18.09
C THR A 336 12.64 14.21 -17.21
N TYR A 337 11.66 14.46 -16.34
CA TYR A 337 11.16 13.45 -15.43
C TYR A 337 9.63 13.50 -15.30
N SER A 338 9.08 12.40 -14.81
CA SER A 338 7.68 12.33 -14.37
C SER A 338 7.60 11.54 -13.07
N ALA A 339 6.49 11.65 -12.35
CA ALA A 339 6.25 10.96 -11.09
C ALA A 339 4.99 10.09 -11.19
N LEU A 340 4.99 8.95 -10.50
CA LEU A 340 3.79 8.14 -10.34
C LEU A 340 2.88 8.73 -9.27
N GLY A 341 1.56 8.71 -9.54
CA GLY A 341 0.54 9.34 -8.72
C GLY A 341 0.30 10.82 -9.03
N ASP A 342 -0.78 11.36 -8.48
CA ASP A 342 -1.25 12.73 -8.77
C ASP A 342 -0.79 13.77 -7.72
N SER A 343 0.07 13.36 -6.77
CA SER A 343 0.50 14.21 -5.66
C SER A 343 1.71 15.08 -5.98
N HIS A 344 2.38 14.91 -7.12
CA HIS A 344 3.64 15.61 -7.43
C HIS A 344 3.52 17.14 -7.31
N HIS A 345 2.43 17.73 -7.82
CA HIS A 345 2.21 19.18 -7.68
C HIS A 345 2.04 19.63 -6.23
N GLN A 346 1.44 18.80 -5.37
CA GLN A 346 1.29 19.09 -3.94
C GLN A 346 2.64 18.99 -3.22
N GLU A 347 3.42 17.96 -3.56
CA GLU A 347 4.78 17.79 -3.05
C GLU A 347 5.68 18.96 -3.49
N MET A 348 5.66 19.35 -4.76
CA MET A 348 6.43 20.50 -5.26
C MET A 348 6.12 21.77 -4.48
N LYS A 349 4.83 22.05 -4.25
CA LYS A 349 4.38 23.18 -3.42
C LYS A 349 4.88 23.08 -1.98
N TYR A 350 4.89 21.87 -1.41
CA TYR A 350 5.39 21.62 -0.06
C TYR A 350 6.88 21.95 0.05
N TYR A 351 7.74 21.41 -0.82
CA TYR A 351 9.19 21.68 -0.79
C TYR A 351 9.52 23.15 -1.09
N ARG A 352 8.84 23.77 -2.05
CA ARG A 352 8.99 25.20 -2.35
C ARG A 352 8.58 26.07 -1.16
N SER A 353 7.49 25.73 -0.48
CA SER A 353 7.04 26.45 0.72
C SER A 353 8.00 26.27 1.90
N LEU A 354 8.56 25.06 2.07
CA LEU A 354 9.58 24.78 3.10
C LEU A 354 10.87 25.57 2.85
N TYR A 355 11.32 25.67 1.60
CA TYR A 355 12.45 26.52 1.22
C TYR A 355 12.16 28.00 1.53
N GLN A 356 10.98 28.51 1.16
CA GLN A 356 10.59 29.88 1.49
C GLN A 356 10.51 30.14 2.99
N LEU A 357 10.06 29.15 3.77
CA LEU A 357 10.04 29.21 5.23
C LEU A 357 11.48 29.32 5.79
N MET A 358 12.42 28.57 5.22
CA MET A 358 13.86 28.66 5.55
C MET A 358 14.41 30.05 5.25
N GLN A 359 13.98 30.68 4.14
CA GLN A 359 14.30 32.07 3.78
C GLN A 359 13.55 33.13 4.61
N GLY A 360 12.80 32.71 5.64
CA GLY A 360 12.12 33.62 6.58
C GLY A 360 10.69 34.02 6.19
N LYS A 361 10.13 33.50 5.10
CA LYS A 361 8.72 33.75 4.73
C LYS A 361 7.78 33.17 5.79
N ARG A 362 6.82 33.98 6.22
CA ARG A 362 5.76 33.55 7.16
C ARG A 362 4.51 33.11 6.41
N PHE A 363 3.95 31.98 6.83
CA PHE A 363 2.70 31.46 6.30
C PHE A 363 1.58 31.65 7.33
N ARG A 364 0.41 32.11 6.86
CA ARG A 364 -0.80 32.31 7.70
C ARG A 364 -1.74 31.10 7.70
N SER A 365 -1.56 30.17 6.75
CA SER A 365 -2.41 28.99 6.58
C SER A 365 -1.60 27.85 5.95
N GLY A 366 -2.15 26.63 6.02
CA GLY A 366 -1.51 25.42 5.51
C GLY A 366 -0.52 24.79 6.50
N THR A 367 0.27 23.82 6.02
CA THR A 367 1.17 22.99 6.83
C THR A 367 2.19 23.79 7.63
N PHE A 368 2.60 24.96 7.13
CA PHE A 368 3.60 25.82 7.76
C PHE A 368 3.02 27.06 8.46
N ALA A 369 1.72 27.07 8.76
CA ALA A 369 1.07 28.20 9.41
C ALA A 369 1.68 28.52 10.78
N ASN A 370 2.04 29.79 10.99
CA ASN A 370 2.52 30.33 12.27
C ASN A 370 3.76 29.64 12.88
N GLN A 371 4.50 28.83 12.11
CA GLN A 371 5.75 28.21 12.55
C GLN A 371 6.95 28.85 11.87
N SER A 372 8.14 28.72 12.49
CA SER A 372 9.43 29.05 11.88
C SER A 372 10.10 27.79 11.33
N TYR A 373 11.07 27.96 10.42
CA TYR A 373 11.87 26.83 9.94
C TYR A 373 12.56 26.07 11.09
N ARG A 374 13.16 26.81 12.04
CA ARG A 374 13.81 26.22 13.21
C ARG A 374 12.84 25.42 14.08
N SER A 375 11.62 25.93 14.29
CA SER A 375 10.59 25.19 15.03
C SER A 375 10.24 23.89 14.31
N PHE A 376 10.00 23.95 13.00
CA PHE A 376 9.67 22.78 12.18
C PHE A 376 10.79 21.73 12.19
N ALA A 377 12.04 22.14 11.97
CA ALA A 377 13.20 21.25 11.98
C ALA A 377 13.41 20.61 13.36
N ASN A 378 13.25 21.36 14.45
CA ASN A 378 13.34 20.82 15.80
C ASN A 378 12.24 19.79 16.08
N THR A 379 11.00 20.05 15.66
CA THR A 379 9.89 19.09 15.78
C THR A 379 10.18 17.81 14.99
N ALA A 380 10.74 17.92 13.79
CA ALA A 380 11.14 16.76 12.99
C ALA A 380 12.21 15.91 13.70
N ILE A 381 13.19 16.54 14.35
CA ILE A 381 14.22 15.85 15.15
C ILE A 381 13.58 15.18 16.38
N GLN A 382 12.74 15.91 17.11
CA GLN A 382 12.12 15.42 18.35
C GLN A 382 11.22 14.20 18.12
N HIS A 383 10.55 14.13 16.97
CA HIS A 383 9.66 13.02 16.62
C HIS A 383 10.31 11.96 15.72
N ASP A 384 11.60 12.06 15.43
CA ASP A 384 12.31 11.19 14.48
C ASP A 384 11.58 11.06 13.12
N ASP A 385 11.02 12.18 12.63
CA ASP A 385 10.33 12.23 11.35
C ASP A 385 11.34 12.27 10.21
N ARG A 386 11.76 11.08 9.79
CA ARG A 386 12.76 10.90 8.73
C ARG A 386 12.37 11.59 7.42
N GLN A 387 11.09 11.68 7.06
CA GLN A 387 10.67 12.36 5.84
C GLN A 387 10.86 13.87 5.95
N ALA A 388 10.45 14.47 7.07
CA ALA A 388 10.65 15.89 7.34
C ALA A 388 12.13 16.24 7.45
N LEU A 389 12.95 15.40 8.10
CA LEU A 389 14.39 15.58 8.20
C LEU A 389 15.07 15.56 6.82
N LEU A 390 14.72 14.60 5.95
CA LEU A 390 15.23 14.56 4.57
C LEU A 390 14.74 15.75 3.75
N ALA A 391 13.53 16.26 4.02
CA ALA A 391 13.03 17.46 3.37
C ALA A 391 13.80 18.72 3.77
N CYS A 392 14.13 18.86 5.06
CA CYS A 392 15.05 19.89 5.56
C CYS A 392 16.41 19.82 4.85
N GLN A 393 17.03 18.62 4.83
CA GLN A 393 18.31 18.40 4.14
C GLN A 393 18.24 18.77 2.65
N PHE A 394 17.13 18.45 1.98
CA PHE A 394 16.92 18.84 0.59
C PHE A 394 16.92 20.37 0.46
N VAL A 395 16.06 21.09 1.18
CA VAL A 395 15.94 22.56 1.03
C VAL A 395 17.21 23.30 1.46
N GLU A 396 17.93 22.81 2.46
CA GLU A 396 19.23 23.35 2.87
C GLU A 396 20.28 23.21 1.77
N SER A 397 20.18 22.13 0.96
CA SER A 397 21.09 21.92 -0.17
C SER A 397 20.80 22.85 -1.35
N VAL A 398 19.61 23.47 -1.43
CA VAL A 398 19.14 24.20 -2.62
C VAL A 398 19.88 25.54 -2.83
N GLY A 399 20.59 26.06 -1.83
CA GLY A 399 21.37 27.30 -1.93
C GLY A 399 20.50 28.55 -2.09
N GLU A 400 21.11 29.70 -2.37
CA GLU A 400 20.42 31.01 -2.43
C GLU A 400 19.48 31.16 -3.63
N ASN A 401 19.79 30.51 -4.76
CA ASN A 401 18.99 30.58 -6.01
C ASN A 401 17.89 29.52 -6.08
N GLY A 402 17.28 29.18 -4.94
CA GLY A 402 16.33 28.07 -4.86
C GLY A 402 15.05 28.23 -5.66
N GLU A 403 14.54 29.46 -5.78
CA GLU A 403 13.33 29.72 -6.58
C GLU A 403 13.55 29.39 -8.06
N GLU A 404 14.72 29.74 -8.63
CA GLU A 404 15.09 29.39 -10.00
C GLU A 404 15.19 27.88 -10.19
N LEU A 405 15.71 27.15 -9.18
CA LEU A 405 15.73 25.70 -9.20
C LEU A 405 14.30 25.14 -9.25
N PHE A 406 13.39 25.60 -8.40
CA PHE A 406 12.00 25.12 -8.41
C PHE A 406 11.30 25.37 -9.75
N ASP A 407 11.49 26.56 -10.34
CA ASP A 407 10.96 26.86 -11.67
C ASP A 407 11.56 25.96 -12.75
N LYS A 408 12.86 25.63 -12.64
CA LYS A 408 13.53 24.66 -13.52
C LYS A 408 12.97 23.24 -13.33
N LEU A 409 12.73 22.81 -12.10
CA LEU A 409 12.14 21.51 -11.78
C LEU A 409 10.72 21.38 -12.33
N GLU A 410 9.92 22.44 -12.29
CA GLU A 410 8.59 22.47 -12.89
C GLU A 410 8.66 22.38 -14.42
N LYS A 411 9.59 23.10 -15.07
CA LYS A 411 9.79 23.04 -16.53
C LYS A 411 10.21 21.66 -17.04
N LEU A 412 10.98 20.91 -16.25
CA LEU A 412 11.46 19.57 -16.60
C LEU A 412 10.44 18.46 -16.29
N TYR A 413 9.35 18.78 -15.60
CA TYR A 413 8.27 17.84 -15.32
C TYR A 413 7.37 17.71 -16.56
N VAL A 414 7.31 16.49 -17.11
CA VAL A 414 6.57 16.19 -18.34
C VAL A 414 5.66 14.97 -18.15
N ASP A 415 4.81 14.71 -19.14
CA ASP A 415 3.97 13.52 -19.17
C ASP A 415 4.80 12.22 -19.12
N LYS A 416 4.26 11.19 -18.46
CA LYS A 416 4.94 9.89 -18.25
C LYS A 416 5.50 9.26 -19.52
N LYS A 417 4.86 9.48 -20.68
CA LYS A 417 5.30 8.93 -21.97
C LYS A 417 6.54 9.64 -22.52
N GLN A 418 6.66 10.93 -22.26
CA GLN A 418 7.74 11.81 -22.74
C GLN A 418 8.94 11.84 -21.79
N ALA A 419 8.72 11.55 -20.49
CA ALA A 419 9.78 11.56 -19.49
C ALA A 419 10.89 10.54 -19.76
N GLN A 420 12.12 10.97 -19.53
CA GLN A 420 13.31 10.12 -19.56
C GLN A 420 13.47 9.30 -18.27
N VAL A 421 13.05 9.88 -17.13
CA VAL A 421 13.07 9.24 -15.82
C VAL A 421 11.67 9.21 -15.22
N LEU A 422 11.25 8.04 -14.74
CA LEU A 422 10.04 7.89 -13.94
C LEU A 422 10.41 7.78 -12.46
N LEU A 423 9.76 8.56 -11.60
CA LEU A 423 9.98 8.59 -10.16
C LEU A 423 8.80 8.00 -9.43
N THR A 424 9.05 7.25 -8.36
CA THR A 424 7.97 6.67 -7.56
C THR A 424 8.42 6.32 -6.15
N THR A 425 7.47 6.32 -5.23
CA THR A 425 7.67 5.69 -3.93
C THR A 425 7.33 4.20 -3.97
N ILE A 426 7.85 3.41 -3.02
CA ILE A 426 7.55 1.98 -2.91
C ILE A 426 6.03 1.72 -2.83
N HIS A 427 5.30 2.57 -2.11
CA HIS A 427 3.84 2.47 -1.98
C HIS A 427 3.11 2.70 -3.30
N GLN A 428 3.51 3.71 -4.08
CA GLN A 428 2.91 4.02 -5.38
C GLN A 428 3.27 2.99 -6.45
N ALA A 429 4.48 2.41 -6.36
CA ALA A 429 4.97 1.38 -7.27
C ALA A 429 4.29 0.02 -7.08
N LYS A 430 3.51 -0.17 -6.01
CA LYS A 430 2.89 -1.46 -5.72
C LYS A 430 1.92 -1.88 -6.82
N GLY A 431 2.02 -3.14 -7.24
CA GLY A 431 1.24 -3.68 -8.37
C GLY A 431 1.79 -3.29 -9.75
N MET A 432 2.80 -2.43 -9.83
CA MET A 432 3.49 -2.05 -11.06
C MET A 432 4.77 -2.86 -11.25
N GLU A 433 5.32 -2.79 -12.46
CA GLU A 433 6.59 -3.44 -12.81
C GLU A 433 7.34 -2.62 -13.85
N PHE A 434 8.67 -2.60 -13.76
CA PHE A 434 9.54 -1.71 -14.53
C PHE A 434 10.68 -2.49 -15.16
N ARG A 435 11.02 -2.14 -16.41
CA ARG A 435 12.11 -2.78 -17.16
C ARG A 435 13.46 -2.56 -16.48
N HIS A 436 13.80 -1.29 -16.21
CA HIS A 436 15.04 -0.90 -15.55
C HIS A 436 14.73 -0.11 -14.28
N LEU A 437 15.08 -0.67 -13.13
CA LEU A 437 14.80 -0.10 -11.82
C LEU A 437 16.07 0.36 -11.13
N VAL A 438 16.05 1.57 -10.56
CA VAL A 438 17.10 2.08 -9.69
C VAL A 438 16.53 2.28 -8.30
N VAL A 439 17.05 1.52 -7.34
CA VAL A 439 16.60 1.55 -5.95
C VAL A 439 17.41 2.58 -5.19
N SER A 440 16.70 3.48 -4.51
CA SER A 440 17.27 4.53 -3.67
C SER A 440 18.02 3.97 -2.45
N GLY A 441 18.94 4.76 -1.91
CA GLY A 441 19.69 4.43 -0.70
C GLY A 441 18.92 4.66 0.61
N ASP A 442 17.67 5.10 0.55
CA ASP A 442 16.82 5.42 1.72
C ASP A 442 15.95 4.24 2.19
N LEU A 443 16.18 3.05 1.64
CA LEU A 443 15.56 1.82 2.13
C LEU A 443 16.04 1.50 3.56
N PRO A 444 15.23 0.76 4.33
CA PRO A 444 15.66 0.24 5.62
C PRO A 444 16.95 -0.58 5.50
N GLU A 445 17.82 -0.49 6.50
CA GLU A 445 19.01 -1.31 6.55
C GLU A 445 18.68 -2.71 7.07
N CYS A 446 19.16 -3.73 6.35
CA CYS A 446 18.97 -5.13 6.70
C CYS A 446 20.29 -5.90 6.84
N PHE A 447 21.41 -5.25 6.54
CA PHE A 447 22.73 -5.85 6.53
C PHE A 447 23.80 -4.82 6.88
N ASP A 448 24.63 -5.15 7.87
CA ASP A 448 25.80 -4.37 8.23
C ASP A 448 26.97 -4.76 7.32
N ASN A 449 27.46 -3.77 6.60
CA ASN A 449 28.50 -3.90 5.61
C ASN A 449 29.91 -4.11 6.20
N ASP A 450 30.12 -3.66 7.43
CA ASP A 450 31.44 -3.66 8.07
C ASP A 450 31.61 -4.94 8.88
N SER A 451 30.60 -5.29 9.69
CA SER A 451 30.61 -6.56 10.43
C SER A 451 30.17 -7.78 9.62
N GLN A 452 29.64 -7.57 8.40
CA GLN A 452 29.03 -8.59 7.54
C GLN A 452 27.90 -9.39 8.20
N LYS A 453 27.15 -8.74 9.11
CA LYS A 453 26.05 -9.38 9.87
C LYS A 453 24.68 -8.93 9.37
N ILE A 454 23.71 -9.82 9.53
CA ILE A 454 22.30 -9.52 9.30
C ILE A 454 21.84 -8.62 10.44
N LEU A 455 21.18 -7.51 10.09
CA LEU A 455 20.65 -6.58 11.07
C LEU A 455 19.23 -7.02 11.49
N PRO A 456 18.84 -6.80 12.76
CA PRO A 456 17.44 -6.88 13.13
C PRO A 456 16.63 -5.86 12.33
N THR A 457 15.69 -6.34 11.52
CA THR A 457 14.84 -5.50 10.68
C THR A 457 13.39 -5.86 10.93
N THR A 458 12.53 -4.84 11.02
CA THR A 458 11.10 -5.06 11.21
C THR A 458 10.51 -5.80 10.00
N ARG A 459 9.41 -6.52 10.19
CA ARG A 459 8.72 -7.20 9.08
C ARG A 459 8.26 -6.23 8.00
N GLU A 460 7.75 -5.06 8.40
CA GLU A 460 7.28 -4.03 7.48
C GLU A 460 8.43 -3.48 6.63
N ASP A 461 9.57 -3.20 7.25
CA ASP A 461 10.79 -2.76 6.54
C ASP A 461 11.29 -3.82 5.56
N LEU A 462 11.28 -5.10 5.93
CA LEU A 462 11.63 -6.20 5.02
C LEU A 462 10.67 -6.31 3.84
N HIS A 463 9.35 -6.15 4.08
CA HIS A 463 8.36 -6.13 3.02
C HIS A 463 8.52 -4.93 2.09
N LEU A 464 8.96 -3.77 2.59
CA LEU A 464 9.30 -2.62 1.75
C LEU A 464 10.47 -2.94 0.83
N ILE A 465 11.56 -3.51 1.36
CA ILE A 465 12.73 -3.93 0.58
C ILE A 465 12.31 -4.96 -0.49
N TYR A 466 11.61 -6.02 -0.08
CA TYR A 466 11.13 -7.07 -0.99
C TYR A 466 10.20 -6.52 -2.08
N THR A 467 9.27 -5.66 -1.72
CA THR A 467 8.32 -5.05 -2.65
C THR A 467 9.05 -4.17 -3.66
N ALA A 468 10.05 -3.39 -3.22
CA ALA A 468 10.87 -2.56 -4.09
C ALA A 468 11.64 -3.40 -5.11
N ILE A 469 12.40 -4.40 -4.64
CA ILE A 469 13.25 -5.27 -5.47
C ILE A 469 12.40 -6.00 -6.54
N THR A 470 11.26 -6.55 -6.13
CA THR A 470 10.39 -7.36 -7.01
C THR A 470 9.59 -6.56 -8.04
N ARG A 471 9.81 -5.24 -8.16
CA ARG A 471 9.29 -4.41 -9.26
C ARG A 471 10.12 -4.52 -10.53
N ALA A 472 11.38 -4.93 -10.46
CA ALA A 472 12.28 -4.99 -11.62
C ALA A 472 11.94 -6.18 -12.55
N LYS A 473 12.20 -6.01 -13.86
CA LYS A 473 12.07 -7.06 -14.88
C LYS A 473 13.40 -7.40 -15.55
N GLU A 474 14.06 -6.44 -16.18
CA GLU A 474 15.27 -6.67 -16.99
C GLU A 474 16.54 -6.28 -16.24
N SER A 475 16.53 -5.17 -15.50
CA SER A 475 17.68 -4.80 -14.67
C SER A 475 17.26 -4.09 -13.39
N ILE A 476 18.04 -4.32 -12.34
CA ILE A 476 17.94 -3.61 -11.07
C ILE A 476 19.30 -3.07 -10.64
N THR A 477 19.28 -1.86 -10.13
CA THR A 477 20.43 -1.21 -9.52
C THR A 477 20.18 -1.09 -8.02
N LEU A 478 21.05 -1.69 -7.20
CA LEU A 478 20.91 -1.77 -5.75
C LEU A 478 21.82 -0.77 -5.03
N PRO A 479 21.35 -0.13 -3.94
CA PRO A 479 22.18 0.70 -3.08
C PRO A 479 23.34 -0.10 -2.47
N LYS A 480 24.41 0.60 -2.07
CA LYS A 480 25.69 0.00 -1.63
C LYS A 480 25.49 -1.11 -0.58
N SER A 481 24.62 -0.89 0.42
CA SER A 481 24.33 -1.87 1.48
C SER A 481 23.69 -3.14 0.94
N LEU A 482 22.62 -2.99 0.16
CA LEU A 482 21.90 -4.12 -0.42
C LEU A 482 22.71 -4.85 -1.50
N PHE A 483 23.58 -4.14 -2.23
CA PHE A 483 24.48 -4.76 -3.19
C PHE A 483 25.55 -5.61 -2.50
N LYS A 484 26.16 -5.14 -1.41
CA LYS A 484 27.09 -5.95 -0.61
C LYS A 484 26.41 -7.21 -0.04
N TYR A 485 25.17 -7.08 0.41
CA TYR A 485 24.37 -8.24 0.83
C TYR A 485 24.16 -9.22 -0.33
N TYR A 486 23.80 -8.72 -1.52
CA TYR A 486 23.69 -9.53 -2.74
C TYR A 486 24.99 -10.27 -3.11
N GLU A 487 26.15 -9.60 -3.02
CA GLU A 487 27.46 -10.24 -3.26
C GLU A 487 27.70 -11.39 -2.27
N LYS A 488 27.40 -11.20 -0.99
CA LYS A 488 27.55 -12.23 0.05
C LYS A 488 26.58 -13.40 -0.17
N ALA A 489 25.30 -13.10 -0.41
CA ALA A 489 24.22 -14.08 -0.34
C ALA A 489 24.01 -14.84 -1.67
N VAL A 490 24.33 -14.22 -2.81
CA VAL A 490 24.01 -14.77 -4.13
C VAL A 490 25.25 -15.07 -4.95
N LEU A 491 26.21 -14.14 -5.04
CA LEU A 491 27.38 -14.38 -5.89
C LEU A 491 28.29 -15.50 -5.37
N LYS A 492 28.29 -15.77 -4.06
CA LYS A 492 29.02 -16.90 -3.46
C LYS A 492 28.39 -18.28 -3.69
N LEU A 493 27.18 -18.34 -4.26
CA LEU A 493 26.51 -19.60 -4.64
C LEU A 493 26.95 -20.10 -6.04
N ARG A 494 27.70 -19.28 -6.76
CA ARG A 494 28.45 -19.64 -7.97
C ARG A 494 29.89 -19.95 -7.59
#